data_AF-A0A7S2H548-F1
#
_entry.id   AF-A0A7S2H548-F1
#
_cell.length_a   1.000
_cell.length_b   1.000
_cell.length_c   1.000
_cell.angle_alpha   90.00
_cell.angle_beta   90.00
_cell.angle_gamma   90.00
#
_symmetry.space_group_name_H-M   'P 1'
#
loop_
_entity.id
_entity.type
_entity.pdbx_description
1 polymer ?
#
loop_
_entity_poly.entity_id
_entity_poly.type
_entity_poly.pdbx_seq_one_letter_code
_entity_poly.pdbx_strand_id
1 'polypeptide(L)'
;ALFAAASALSYCAAQAQPQGNRDGGLKEAATFFQQAAGCMDQAHDLTKAAVWGLTPRWDPNSLTGDLRLPMLIALRQLMLAHAQRAFYEKACVEGSSNGVKAKLAA
;
A
#
# COMPACT_ATOMS: atom_id res chain seq x y z
N ALA A 1 -3.99 4.00 15.02
CA ALA A 1 -4.53 4.94 14.01
C ALA A 1 -4.01 4.65 12.61
N LEU A 2 -2.68 4.58 12.38
CA LEU A 2 -2.10 4.38 11.03
C LEU A 2 -2.56 3.10 10.32
N PHE A 3 -2.61 1.96 11.02
CA PHE A 3 -3.10 0.70 10.42
C PHE A 3 -4.54 0.83 9.92
N ALA A 4 -5.44 1.41 10.72
CA ALA A 4 -6.83 1.65 10.31
C ALA A 4 -6.95 2.67 9.16
N ALA A 5 -6.11 3.70 9.16
CA ALA A 5 -6.03 4.66 8.05
C ALA A 5 -5.58 3.97 6.76
N ALA A 6 -4.55 3.11 6.83
CA ALA A 6 -4.10 2.31 5.70
C ALA A 6 -5.23 1.42 5.16
N SER A 7 -5.96 0.72 6.04
CA SER A 7 -7.10 -0.11 5.64
C SER A 7 -8.23 0.69 4.98
N ALA A 8 -8.54 1.88 5.50
CA ALA A 8 -9.54 2.76 4.90
C ALA A 8 -9.11 3.25 3.50
N LEU A 9 -7.84 3.62 3.35
CA LEU A 9 -7.26 4.01 2.06
C LEU A 9 -7.28 2.85 1.06
N SER A 10 -6.90 1.64 1.49
CA SER A 10 -7.00 0.43 0.65
C SER A 10 -8.43 0.15 0.20
N TYR A 11 -9.41 0.37 1.07
CA TYR A 11 -10.83 0.26 0.71
C TYR A 11 -11.23 1.31 -0.34
N CYS A 12 -10.87 2.58 -0.14
CA CYS A 12 -11.11 3.63 -1.13
C CYS A 12 -10.46 3.30 -2.48
N ALA A 13 -9.23 2.78 -2.48
CA ALA A 13 -8.55 2.35 -3.68
C ALA A 13 -9.31 1.25 -4.44
N ALA A 14 -9.81 0.25 -3.70
CA ALA A 14 -10.61 -0.84 -4.26
C ALA A 14 -11.96 -0.37 -4.83
N GLN A 15 -12.55 0.69 -4.29
CA GLN A 15 -13.77 1.30 -4.84
C GLN A 15 -13.51 2.17 -6.07
N ALA A 16 -12.32 2.77 -6.19
CA ALA A 16 -11.93 3.57 -7.35
C ALA A 16 -11.54 2.71 -8.57
N GLN A 17 -10.97 1.52 -8.33
CA GLN A 17 -10.44 0.65 -9.39
C GLN A 17 -11.48 0.24 -10.47
N PRO A 18 -12.73 -0.13 -10.15
CA PRO A 18 -13.77 -0.45 -11.13
C PRO A 18 -14.17 0.69 -12.06
N GLN A 19 -13.92 1.95 -11.66
CA GLN A 19 -14.18 3.11 -12.51
C GLN A 19 -13.18 3.18 -13.68
N GLY A 20 -12.08 2.43 -13.61
CA GLY A 20 -11.07 2.39 -14.66
C GLY A 20 -10.47 3.77 -14.89
N ASN A 21 -10.22 4.13 -16.16
CA ASN A 21 -9.75 5.47 -16.49
C ASN A 21 -10.89 6.51 -16.60
N ARG A 22 -12.16 6.10 -16.42
CA ARG A 22 -13.27 7.05 -16.34
C ARG A 22 -13.08 7.85 -15.05
N ASP A 23 -13.19 9.17 -15.16
CA ASP A 23 -13.06 10.12 -14.05
C ASP A 23 -11.75 10.06 -13.24
N GLY A 24 -10.70 9.39 -13.79
CA GLY A 24 -9.40 9.27 -13.12
C GLY A 24 -9.32 8.18 -12.05
N GLY A 25 -10.27 7.24 -12.01
CA GLY A 25 -10.33 6.18 -10.99
C GLY A 25 -9.04 5.38 -10.80
N LEU A 26 -8.33 5.03 -11.88
CA LEU A 26 -7.03 4.33 -11.80
C LEU A 26 -5.92 5.21 -11.18
N LYS A 27 -5.95 6.52 -11.42
CA LYS A 27 -5.00 7.46 -10.80
C LYS A 27 -5.30 7.60 -9.31
N GLU A 28 -6.59 7.71 -8.94
CA GLU A 28 -7.01 7.76 -7.54
C GLU A 28 -6.68 6.46 -6.80
N ALA A 29 -6.97 5.30 -7.40
CA ALA A 29 -6.63 3.99 -6.84
C ALA A 29 -5.12 3.88 -6.57
N ALA A 30 -4.27 4.24 -7.56
CA ALA A 30 -2.82 4.25 -7.38
C ALA A 30 -2.38 5.18 -6.23
N THR A 31 -3.00 6.37 -6.13
CA THR A 31 -2.70 7.36 -5.07
C THR A 31 -3.06 6.80 -3.69
N PHE A 32 -4.26 6.22 -3.54
CA PHE A 32 -4.70 5.65 -2.27
C PHE A 32 -3.84 4.45 -1.86
N PHE A 33 -3.47 3.57 -2.80
CA PHE A 33 -2.56 2.46 -2.49
C PHE A 33 -1.17 2.95 -2.07
N GLN A 34 -0.62 3.99 -2.69
CA GLN A 34 0.65 4.59 -2.26
C GLN A 34 0.56 5.23 -0.87
N GLN A 35 -0.54 5.93 -0.57
CA GLN A 35 -0.78 6.50 0.76
C GLN A 35 -0.93 5.39 1.82
N ALA A 36 -1.66 4.32 1.51
CA ALA A 36 -1.80 3.16 2.39
C ALA A 36 -0.43 2.51 2.67
N ALA A 37 0.41 2.35 1.65
CA ALA A 37 1.79 1.87 1.81
C ALA A 37 2.61 2.78 2.74
N GLY A 38 2.50 4.10 2.58
CA GLY A 38 3.15 5.06 3.48
C GLY A 38 2.69 4.96 4.93
N CYS A 39 1.38 4.73 5.15
CA CYS A 39 0.86 4.48 6.50
C CYS A 39 1.40 3.17 7.10
N MET A 40 1.52 2.11 6.32
CA MET A 40 2.12 0.84 6.77
C MET A 40 3.62 0.99 7.10
N ASP A 41 4.34 1.79 6.32
CA ASP A 41 5.76 2.11 6.56
C ASP A 41 5.96 2.88 7.87
N GLN A 42 5.16 3.92 8.09
CA GLN A 42 5.17 4.67 9.34
C GLN A 42 4.75 3.81 10.54
N ALA A 43 3.75 2.95 10.38
CA ALA A 43 3.34 2.02 11.42
C ALA A 43 4.47 1.04 11.76
N HIS A 44 5.20 0.57 10.74
CA HIS A 44 6.36 -0.30 10.92
C HIS A 44 7.45 0.41 11.72
N ASP A 45 7.81 1.64 11.36
CA ASP A 45 8.89 2.38 12.03
C ASP A 45 8.56 2.72 13.49
N LEU A 46 7.33 3.13 13.77
CA LEU A 46 6.86 3.34 15.14
C LEU A 46 6.87 2.04 15.95
N THR A 47 6.38 0.94 15.37
CA THR A 47 6.38 -0.36 16.05
C THR A 47 7.80 -0.86 16.29
N LYS A 48 8.69 -0.71 15.31
CA LYS A 48 10.11 -1.06 15.42
C LYS A 48 10.79 -0.30 16.55
N ALA A 49 10.54 1.01 16.63
CA ALA A 49 11.06 1.87 17.68
C ALA A 49 10.51 1.51 19.07
N ALA A 50 9.24 1.11 19.17
CA ALA A 50 8.63 0.68 20.44
C ALA A 50 9.12 -0.71 20.91
N VAL A 51 9.46 -1.61 19.99
CA VAL A 51 9.94 -2.97 20.30
C VAL A 51 11.45 -3.00 20.60
N TRP A 52 12.27 -2.39 19.74
CA TRP A 52 13.73 -2.46 19.87
C TRP A 52 14.38 -1.20 20.44
N GLY A 53 13.64 -0.10 20.49
CA GLY A 53 14.13 1.20 20.94
C GLY A 53 13.68 1.57 22.36
N LEU A 54 12.74 2.52 22.42
CA LEU A 54 12.37 3.34 23.57
C LEU A 54 12.03 2.50 24.82
N THR A 55 12.52 2.93 25.98
CA THR A 55 12.09 2.41 27.29
C THR A 55 10.87 3.19 27.78
N PRO A 56 9.75 2.54 28.16
CA PRO A 56 9.54 1.10 28.23
C PRO A 56 9.30 0.44 26.86
N ARG A 57 9.91 -0.74 26.66
CA ARG A 57 9.79 -1.51 25.42
C ARG A 57 8.54 -2.38 25.42
N TRP A 58 7.95 -2.55 24.24
CA TRP A 58 6.89 -3.51 24.01
C TRP A 58 7.48 -4.92 23.84
N ASP A 59 6.85 -5.92 24.46
CA ASP A 59 7.17 -7.32 24.17
C ASP A 59 6.73 -7.63 22.73
N PRO A 60 7.63 -8.08 21.83
CA PRO A 60 7.25 -8.48 20.48
C PRO A 60 6.08 -9.49 20.44
N ASN A 61 5.97 -10.35 21.45
CA ASN A 61 4.93 -11.37 21.53
C ASN A 61 3.57 -10.83 21.98
N SER A 62 3.52 -9.64 22.58
CA SER A 62 2.25 -9.00 22.95
C SER A 62 1.58 -8.28 21.77
N LEU A 63 2.25 -8.18 20.62
CA LEU A 63 1.69 -7.58 19.42
C LEU A 63 0.69 -8.52 18.74
N THR A 64 -0.45 -7.96 18.35
CA THR A 64 -1.40 -8.61 17.46
C THR A 64 -0.73 -8.90 16.10
N GLY A 65 -1.16 -9.98 15.43
CA GLY A 65 -0.48 -10.50 14.24
C GLY A 65 -0.34 -9.49 13.09
N ASP A 66 -1.30 -8.58 12.98
CA ASP A 66 -1.38 -7.48 12.01
C ASP A 66 -0.34 -6.37 12.23
N LEU A 67 0.11 -6.18 13.47
CA LEU A 67 1.13 -5.19 13.85
C LEU A 67 2.54 -5.76 13.95
N ARG A 68 2.73 -7.05 13.70
CA ARG A 68 4.07 -7.64 13.67
C ARG A 68 4.88 -7.03 12.53
N LEU A 69 6.17 -6.75 12.76
CA LEU A 69 7.04 -6.09 11.77
C LEU A 69 7.05 -6.78 10.40
N PRO A 70 7.16 -8.13 10.29
CA PRO A 70 7.10 -8.78 8.98
C PRO A 70 5.76 -8.60 8.27
N MET A 71 4.65 -8.52 9.02
CA MET A 71 3.32 -8.32 8.46
C MET A 71 3.17 -6.91 7.89
N LEU A 72 3.62 -5.89 8.62
CA LEU A 72 3.59 -4.51 8.15
C LEU A 72 4.45 -4.31 6.88
N ILE A 73 5.61 -4.96 6.79
CA ILE A 73 6.44 -4.97 5.57
C ILE A 73 5.68 -5.65 4.42
N ALA A 74 5.09 -6.82 4.66
CA ALA A 74 4.35 -7.55 3.63
C ALA A 74 3.15 -6.73 3.11
N LEU A 75 2.38 -6.12 4.02
CA LEU A 75 1.26 -5.25 3.66
C LEU A 75 1.71 -4.00 2.90
N ARG A 76 2.84 -3.38 3.29
CA ARG A 76 3.43 -2.26 2.53
C ARG A 76 3.75 -2.68 1.10
N GLN A 77 4.44 -3.80 0.92
CA GLN A 77 4.80 -4.30 -0.42
C GLN A 77 3.56 -4.67 -1.23
N LEU A 78 2.54 -5.26 -0.60
CA LEU A 78 1.27 -5.56 -1.24
C LEU A 78 0.57 -4.29 -1.75
N MET A 79 0.52 -3.23 -0.94
CA MET A 79 -0.06 -1.95 -1.36
C MET A 79 0.71 -1.33 -2.54
N LEU A 80 2.04 -1.37 -2.53
CA LEU A 80 2.87 -0.90 -3.64
C LEU A 80 2.64 -1.73 -4.92
N ALA A 81 2.50 -3.05 -4.79
CA ALA A 81 2.19 -3.92 -5.92
C ALA A 81 0.82 -3.58 -6.54
N HIS A 82 -0.19 -3.27 -5.72
CA HIS A 82 -1.49 -2.80 -6.21
C HIS A 82 -1.41 -1.43 -6.89
N ALA A 83 -0.60 -0.50 -6.37
CA ALA A 83 -0.36 0.78 -7.04
C ALA A 83 0.31 0.58 -8.41
N GLN A 84 1.33 -0.29 -8.48
CA GLN A 84 2.01 -0.63 -9.73
C GLN A 84 1.05 -1.26 -10.75
N ARG A 85 0.19 -2.17 -10.29
CA ARG A 85 -0.87 -2.76 -11.11
C ARG A 85 -1.81 -1.69 -11.67
N ALA A 86 -2.21 -0.70 -10.87
CA ALA A 86 -3.07 0.39 -11.35
C ALA A 86 -2.38 1.22 -12.45
N PHE A 87 -1.06 1.47 -12.36
CA PHE A 87 -0.30 2.10 -13.45
C PHE A 87 -0.25 1.25 -14.71
N TYR A 88 -0.05 -0.07 -14.57
CA TYR A 88 -0.09 -0.98 -15.70
C TYR A 88 -1.46 -1.00 -16.39
N GLU A 89 -2.55 -1.10 -15.60
CA GLU A 89 -3.93 -1.05 -16.10
C GLU A 89 -4.20 0.27 -16.82
N LYS A 90 -3.72 1.40 -16.26
CA LYS A 90 -3.81 2.72 -16.90
C LYS A 90 -3.08 2.75 -18.25
N ALA A 91 -1.84 2.26 -18.31
CA ALA A 91 -1.05 2.19 -19.54
C ALA A 91 -1.72 1.29 -20.61
N CYS A 92 -2.44 0.25 -20.18
CA CYS A 92 -3.28 -0.57 -21.06
C CYS A 92 -4.42 0.24 -21.67
N VAL A 93 -5.18 0.96 -20.85
CA VAL A 93 -6.33 1.77 -21.29
C VAL A 93 -5.90 2.93 -22.18
N GLU A 94 -4.80 3.60 -21.88
CA GLU A 94 -4.30 4.76 -22.64
C GLU A 94 -3.56 4.38 -23.93
N GLY A 95 -3.45 3.09 -24.25
CA GLY A 95 -2.79 2.67 -25.49
C GLY A 95 -1.28 2.90 -25.51
N SER A 96 -0.63 2.88 -24.34
CA SER A 96 0.84 3.00 -24.24
C SER A 96 1.57 1.88 -25.02
N SER A 97 2.84 2.12 -25.36
CA SER A 97 3.63 1.14 -26.12
C SER A 97 3.83 -0.17 -25.34
N ASN A 98 3.99 -1.28 -26.08
CA ASN A 98 4.22 -2.60 -25.48
C ASN A 98 5.47 -2.63 -24.60
N GLY A 99 6.51 -1.86 -24.95
CA GLY A 99 7.72 -1.74 -24.14
C GLY A 99 7.46 -1.08 -22.77
N VAL A 100 6.58 -0.08 -22.71
CA VAL A 100 6.17 0.55 -21.44
C VAL A 100 5.34 -0.43 -20.61
N LYS A 101 4.36 -1.10 -21.23
CA LYS A 101 3.50 -2.10 -20.56
C LYS A 101 4.31 -3.25 -19.96
N ALA A 102 5.28 -3.77 -20.72
CA ALA A 102 6.17 -4.85 -20.25
C ALA A 102 7.01 -4.43 -19.03
N LYS A 103 7.55 -3.20 -19.05
CA LYS A 103 8.33 -2.66 -17.91
C LYS A 103 7.48 -2.39 -16.67
N LEU A 104 6.20 -2.08 -16.84
CA LEU A 104 5.29 -1.87 -15.72
C LEU A 104 4.79 -3.18 -15.10
N ALA A 105 4.75 -4.27 -15.88
CA ALA A 105 4.28 -5.58 -15.42
C ALA A 105 5.38 -6.46 -14.79
N ALA A 106 6.65 -6.17 -15.07
CA ALA A 106 7.81 -6.86 -14.51
C ALA A 106 8.10 -6.39 -13.07
#